data_AF-A0A7X8WG51-F1
#
_entry.id   AF-A0A7X8WG51-F1
#
_cell.length_a   1.000
_cell.length_b   1.000
_cell.length_c   1.000
_cell.angle_alpha   90.00
_cell.angle_beta   90.00
_cell.angle_gamma   90.00
#
_symmetry.space_group_name_H-M   'P 1'
#
loop_
_entity.id
_entity.type
_entity.pdbx_description
1 polymer ?
#
loop_
_entity_poly.entity_id
_entity_poly.type
_entity_poly.pdbx_seq_one_letter_code
_entity_poly.pdbx_strand_id
1 'polypeptide(L)'
;MRYAEKKAPNGYKEMELFPFLEEGGVRTVPCLAIYGANASGKSTMILAFESFVEIIRDRYNPKLVIPNRLHPGNDITSFILEFMVGERVFRYVLEVDGKEIVTEILTENG
;
A
#
# COMPACT_ATOMS: atom_id res chain seq x y z
N MET A 1 -21.30 16.62 -8.55
CA MET A 1 -21.00 16.44 -7.11
C MET A 1 -21.95 17.27 -6.26
N ARG A 2 -22.72 16.64 -5.38
CA ARG A 2 -23.49 17.30 -4.31
C ARG A 2 -22.78 17.04 -2.99
N TYR A 3 -22.53 18.05 -2.16
CA TYR A 3 -21.90 17.88 -0.85
C TYR A 3 -22.95 17.95 0.25
N ALA A 4 -22.81 17.15 1.33
CA ALA A 4 -23.81 17.06 2.40
C ALA A 4 -24.13 18.43 3.02
N GLU A 5 -23.12 19.29 3.16
CA GLU A 5 -23.29 20.66 3.69
C GLU A 5 -23.34 21.74 2.59
N LYS A 6 -23.59 21.35 1.32
CA LYS A 6 -23.46 22.22 0.13
C LYS A 6 -22.07 22.84 -0.06
N LYS A 7 -21.10 22.49 0.79
CA LYS A 7 -19.72 22.94 0.74
C LYS A 7 -18.81 21.76 0.44
N ALA A 8 -17.94 21.93 -0.53
CA ALA A 8 -16.91 20.94 -0.81
C ALA A 8 -15.89 20.89 0.35
N PRO A 9 -15.28 19.73 0.65
CA PRO A 9 -14.16 19.65 1.57
C PRO A 9 -13.08 20.66 1.20
N ASN A 10 -12.43 21.26 2.20
CA ASN A 10 -11.30 22.14 1.95
C ASN A 10 -10.22 21.39 1.15
N GLY A 11 -9.71 21.99 0.09
CA GLY A 11 -8.69 21.36 -0.76
C GLY A 11 -9.17 20.25 -1.69
N TYR A 12 -10.48 19.98 -1.83
CA TYR A 12 -10.97 18.84 -2.64
C TYR A 12 -10.50 18.80 -4.10
N LYS A 13 -10.13 19.96 -4.68
CA LYS A 13 -9.60 20.05 -6.05
C LYS A 13 -8.13 19.65 -6.16
N GLU A 14 -7.42 19.65 -5.05
CA GLU A 14 -6.00 19.33 -4.91
C GLU A 14 -5.81 17.92 -4.33
N MET A 15 -6.89 17.23 -3.96
CA MET A 15 -6.82 15.87 -3.46
C MET A 15 -6.43 14.92 -4.61
N GLU A 16 -5.32 14.21 -4.46
CA GLU A 16 -4.89 13.16 -5.40
C GLU A 16 -5.92 12.02 -5.53
N LEU A 17 -6.71 11.79 -4.48
CA LEU A 17 -7.73 10.75 -4.43
C LEU A 17 -9.11 11.39 -4.29
N PHE A 18 -10.07 10.93 -5.10
CA PHE A 18 -11.47 11.30 -4.92
C PHE A 18 -11.93 10.81 -3.54
N PRO A 19 -12.36 11.71 -2.64
CA PRO A 19 -12.80 11.30 -1.29
C PRO A 19 -14.09 10.48 -1.30
N PHE A 20 -14.71 10.30 -2.46
CA PHE A 20 -15.98 9.61 -2.61
C PHE A 20 -16.01 8.77 -3.87
N LEU A 21 -16.49 7.54 -3.73
CA LEU A 21 -16.89 6.68 -4.85
C LEU A 21 -18.41 6.84 -5.02
N GLU A 22 -18.88 7.05 -6.24
CA GLU A 22 -20.31 7.22 -6.54
C GLU A 22 -20.72 6.27 -7.67
N GLU A 23 -21.63 5.35 -7.37
CA GLU A 23 -22.18 4.40 -8.34
C GLU A 23 -23.67 4.15 -8.04
N GLY A 24 -24.52 4.17 -9.07
CA GLY A 24 -25.96 3.93 -8.91
C GLY A 24 -26.68 4.92 -7.98
N GLY A 25 -26.15 6.13 -7.78
CA GLY A 25 -26.68 7.13 -6.84
C GLY A 25 -26.31 6.88 -5.37
N VAL A 26 -25.51 5.85 -5.10
CA VAL A 26 -24.93 5.57 -3.78
C VAL A 26 -23.53 6.19 -3.74
N ARG A 27 -23.26 6.96 -2.68
CA ARG A 27 -21.96 7.61 -2.45
C ARG A 27 -21.31 7.02 -1.21
N THR A 28 -20.10 6.51 -1.36
CA THR A 28 -19.31 5.94 -0.25
C THR A 28 -18.01 6.71 -0.09
N VAL A 29 -17.49 6.77 1.14
CA VAL A 29 -16.13 7.23 1.41
C VAL A 29 -15.29 5.98 1.61
N PRO A 30 -14.29 5.70 0.75
CA PRO A 30 -13.38 4.59 1.00
C PRO A 30 -12.58 4.91 2.26
N CYS A 31 -12.74 4.09 3.30
CA CYS A 31 -12.06 4.25 4.58
C CYS A 31 -11.39 2.94 4.95
N LEU A 32 -10.09 3.01 5.23
CA LEU A 32 -9.33 1.91 5.82
C LEU A 32 -9.10 2.23 7.30
N ALA A 33 -9.52 1.32 8.18
CA ALA A 33 -9.23 1.41 9.60
C ALA A 33 -8.50 0.16 10.07
N ILE A 34 -7.31 0.34 10.68
CA ILE A 34 -6.46 -0.73 11.17
C ILE A 34 -6.42 -0.65 12.70
N TYR A 35 -6.97 -1.68 13.36
CA TYR A 35 -7.08 -1.73 14.82
C TYR A 35 -6.16 -2.81 15.40
N GLY A 36 -5.77 -2.63 16.67
CA GLY A 36 -4.91 -3.58 17.38
C GLY A 36 -4.28 -2.95 18.62
N ALA A 37 -3.81 -3.78 19.56
CA ALA A 37 -3.15 -3.35 20.78
C ALA A 37 -1.89 -2.50 20.53
N ASN A 38 -1.39 -1.80 21.53
CA ASN A 38 -0.09 -1.12 21.42
C ASN A 38 1.01 -2.13 21.08
N ALA A 39 1.97 -1.72 20.24
CA ALA A 39 3.03 -2.57 19.71
C ALA A 39 2.57 -3.77 18.85
N SER A 40 1.31 -3.84 18.43
CA SER A 40 0.80 -4.91 17.56
C SER A 40 1.25 -4.85 16.08
N GLY A 41 2.21 -3.97 15.75
CA GLY A 41 2.74 -3.85 14.38
C GLY A 41 1.95 -2.96 13.40
N LYS A 42 0.92 -2.23 13.84
CA LYS A 42 0.13 -1.35 12.94
C LYS A 42 0.98 -0.34 12.19
N SER A 43 1.83 0.40 12.91
CA SER A 43 2.77 1.35 12.30
C SER A 43 3.80 0.66 11.41
N THR A 44 4.28 -0.52 11.82
CA THR A 44 5.21 -1.32 11.01
C THR A 44 4.61 -1.72 9.67
N MET A 45 3.33 -2.07 9.63
CA MET A 45 2.63 -2.39 8.39
C MET A 45 2.50 -1.17 7.46
N ILE A 46 2.20 0.02 8.00
CA ILE A 46 2.15 1.26 7.22
C ILE A 46 3.54 1.61 6.67
N LEU A 47 4.57 1.54 7.51
CA LEU A 47 5.96 1.76 7.10
C LEU A 47 6.40 0.77 6.02
N ALA A 48 6.02 -0.51 6.13
CA ALA A 48 6.34 -1.51 5.10
C ALA A 48 5.73 -1.15 3.74
N PHE A 49 4.50 -0.64 3.70
CA PHE A 49 3.88 -0.18 2.46
C PHE A 49 4.53 1.09 1.91
N GLU A 50 4.93 2.02 2.76
CA GLU A 50 5.70 3.21 2.36
C GLU A 50 7.03 2.81 1.71
N SER A 51 7.81 1.96 2.38
CA SER A 51 9.05 1.38 1.85
C SER A 51 8.85 0.73 0.49
N PHE A 52 7.80 -0.06 0.35
CA PHE A 52 7.47 -0.75 -0.89
C PHE A 52 7.19 0.21 -2.04
N VAL A 53 6.38 1.26 -1.80
CA VAL A 53 6.08 2.29 -2.80
C VAL A 53 7.34 3.05 -3.21
N GLU A 54 8.19 3.41 -2.25
CA GLU A 54 9.45 4.11 -2.54
C GLU A 54 10.41 3.25 -3.37
N ILE A 55 10.55 1.94 -3.06
CA ILE A 55 11.39 1.03 -3.83
C ILE A 55 10.94 0.96 -5.29
N ILE A 56 9.62 0.89 -5.53
CA ILE A 56 9.06 0.83 -6.89
C ILE A 56 9.31 2.16 -7.63
N ARG A 57 9.19 3.31 -6.95
CA ARG A 57 9.31 4.64 -7.59
C ARG A 57 10.76 5.05 -7.85
N ASP A 58 11.63 4.89 -6.87
CA ASP A 58 12.96 5.53 -6.83
C ASP A 58 14.12 4.52 -6.85
N ARG A 59 13.82 3.23 -7.05
CA ARG A 59 14.71 2.06 -6.95
C ARG A 59 15.04 1.66 -5.50
N TYR A 60 15.55 0.44 -5.35
CA TYR A 60 15.90 -0.10 -4.05
C TYR A 60 17.01 0.70 -3.36
N ASN A 61 16.78 0.99 -2.08
CA ASN A 61 17.77 1.53 -1.17
C ASN A 61 17.66 0.76 0.17
N PRO A 62 18.74 0.15 0.67
CA PRO A 62 18.75 -0.60 1.93
C PRO A 62 18.16 0.15 3.13
N LYS A 63 18.24 1.49 3.14
CA LYS A 63 17.70 2.32 4.23
C LYS A 63 16.18 2.34 4.29
N LEU A 64 15.52 1.97 3.20
CA LEU A 64 14.07 1.99 3.10
C LEU A 64 13.44 0.78 3.78
N VAL A 65 14.18 -0.31 3.96
CA VAL A 65 13.61 -1.57 4.46
C VAL A 65 14.04 -1.84 5.89
N ILE A 66 13.06 -2.18 6.73
CA ILE A 66 13.33 -2.71 8.07
C ILE A 66 13.64 -4.20 7.89
N PRO A 67 14.85 -4.67 8.24
CA PRO A 67 15.22 -6.07 8.08
C PRO A 67 14.38 -6.96 9.00
N ASN A 68 14.29 -8.24 8.65
CA ASN A 68 13.57 -9.23 9.43
C ASN A 68 14.23 -9.41 10.81
N ARG A 69 13.57 -8.92 11.87
CA ARG A 69 14.05 -9.03 13.26
C ARG A 69 13.60 -10.30 13.97
N LEU A 70 12.74 -11.11 13.35
CA LEU A 70 12.17 -12.31 13.95
C LEU A 70 13.03 -13.55 13.68
N HIS A 71 13.67 -13.60 12.51
CA HIS A 71 14.45 -14.76 12.06
C HIS A 71 15.87 -14.32 11.67
N PRO A 72 16.84 -14.33 12.61
CA PRO A 72 18.19 -13.79 12.38
C PRO A 72 19.00 -14.45 11.25
N GLY A 73 18.57 -15.63 10.78
CA GLY A 73 19.19 -16.33 9.65
C GLY A 73 18.50 -16.09 8.30
N ASN A 74 17.44 -15.29 8.28
CA ASN A 74 16.70 -14.95 7.07
C ASN A 74 16.59 -13.43 6.94
N ASP A 75 17.45 -12.85 6.12
CA ASP A 75 17.44 -11.39 5.85
C ASP A 75 16.45 -11.00 4.74
N ILE A 76 15.64 -11.95 4.25
CA ILE A 76 14.62 -11.67 3.25
C ILE A 76 13.44 -10.93 3.88
N THR A 77 13.15 -9.76 3.32
CA THR A 77 11.87 -9.06 3.47
C THR A 77 11.07 -9.19 2.19
N SER A 78 9.90 -9.82 2.27
CA SER A 78 8.99 -10.01 1.13
C SER A 78 7.81 -9.04 1.21
N PHE A 79 7.57 -8.33 0.12
CA PHE A 79 6.38 -7.52 -0.12
C PHE A 79 5.53 -8.22 -1.17
N ILE A 80 4.23 -8.35 -0.90
CA ILE A 80 3.27 -8.96 -1.83
C ILE A 80 2.08 -8.03 -1.93
N LEU A 81 1.84 -7.52 -3.13
CA LEU A 81 0.68 -6.70 -3.45
C LEU A 81 -0.21 -7.45 -4.44
N GLU A 82 -1.46 -7.67 -4.05
CA GLU A 82 -2.51 -8.11 -4.95
C GLU A 82 -3.44 -6.93 -5.25
N PHE A 83 -3.68 -6.67 -6.54
CA PHE A 83 -4.47 -5.52 -6.97
C PHE A 83 -5.24 -5.84 -8.24
N MET A 84 -6.32 -5.09 -8.46
CA MET A 84 -7.16 -5.21 -9.65
C MET A 84 -6.95 -4.05 -10.59
N VAL A 85 -6.88 -4.35 -11.89
CA VAL A 85 -6.94 -3.35 -12.96
C VAL A 85 -8.05 -3.77 -13.93
N GLY A 86 -9.18 -3.07 -13.88
CA GLY A 86 -10.41 -3.53 -14.53
C GLY A 86 -10.90 -4.83 -13.89
N GLU A 87 -11.10 -5.86 -14.71
CA GLU A 87 -11.54 -7.20 -14.26
C GLU A 87 -10.37 -8.17 -13.99
N ARG A 88 -9.13 -7.72 -14.17
CA ARG A 88 -7.93 -8.58 -14.05
C ARG A 88 -7.31 -8.43 -12.67
N VAL A 89 -6.92 -9.55 -12.09
CA VAL A 89 -6.21 -9.61 -10.80
C VAL A 89 -4.73 -9.83 -11.06
N PHE A 90 -3.91 -8.97 -10.47
CA PHE A 90 -2.46 -9.05 -10.53
C PHE A 90 -1.89 -9.33 -9.15
N ARG A 91 -0.83 -10.13 -9.11
CA ARG A 91 0.00 -10.36 -7.92
C ARG A 91 1.42 -9.95 -8.22
N TYR A 92 1.89 -8.96 -7.50
CA TYR A 92 3.26 -8.46 -7.56
C TYR A 92 4.02 -8.87 -6.30
N VAL A 93 5.15 -9.56 -6.50
CA VAL A 93 6.03 -10.03 -5.43
C VAL A 93 7.37 -9.34 -5.57
N LEU A 94 7.84 -8.76 -4.48
CA LEU A 94 9.16 -8.14 -4.37
C LEU A 94 9.85 -8.66 -3.11
N GLU A 95 11.04 -9.21 -3.26
CA GLU A 95 11.85 -9.69 -2.14
C GLU A 95 13.22 -9.03 -2.16
N VAL A 96 13.70 -8.66 -0.98
CA VAL A 96 14.98 -7.98 -0.79
C VAL A 96 15.75 -8.62 0.36
N ASP A 97 17.07 -8.67 0.27
CA ASP A 97 17.95 -9.30 1.27
C ASP A 97 18.74 -8.28 2.11
N GLY A 98 18.27 -7.03 2.15
CA GLY A 98 18.96 -5.91 2.81
C GLY A 98 20.08 -5.26 1.97
N LYS A 99 20.43 -5.82 0.80
CA LYS A 99 21.45 -5.27 -0.11
C LYS A 99 20.92 -5.02 -1.51
N GLU A 100 20.09 -5.93 -2.01
CA GLU A 100 19.52 -5.84 -3.34
C GLU A 100 18.11 -6.45 -3.41
N ILE A 101 17.46 -6.25 -4.55
CA ILE A 101 16.26 -6.98 -4.93
C ILE A 101 16.69 -8.36 -5.41
N VAL A 102 16.21 -9.41 -4.77
CA VAL A 102 16.51 -10.80 -5.14
C VAL A 102 15.38 -11.46 -5.94
N THR A 103 14.15 -10.98 -5.77
CA THR A 103 12.97 -11.46 -6.51
C THR A 103 12.10 -10.27 -6.88
N GLU A 104 11.70 -10.18 -8.15
CA GLU A 104 10.67 -9.24 -8.62
C GLU A 104 9.82 -9.94 -9.69
N ILE A 105 8.53 -10.15 -9.39
CA ILE A 105 7.63 -10.92 -10.26
C ILE A 105 6.25 -10.26 -10.29
N LEU A 106 5.70 -10.09 -11.49
CA LEU A 106 4.30 -9.76 -11.72
C LEU A 106 3.61 -10.95 -12.39
N THR A 107 2.53 -11.42 -11.79
CA THR A 107 1.67 -12.49 -12.33
C THR A 107 0.25 -11.98 -12.51
N GLU A 108 -0.43 -12.44 -13.55
CA GLU A 108 -1.85 -12.20 -13.81
C GLU A 108 -2.61 -13.50 -13.54
N ASN A 109 -3.65 -13.46 -12.70
CA ASN A 109 -4.47 -14.61 -12.30
C ASN A 109 -3.78 -15.69 -11.44
N GLY A 110 -2.72 -15.33 -10.70
CA GLY A 110 -1.96 -16.26 -9.84
C GLY A 110 -1.07 -17.18 -10.65
#